data_AF-A0A1K1KNW0-F1
#
_entry.id   AF-A0A1K1KNW0-F1
#
_cell.length_a   1.000
_cell.length_b   1.000
_cell.length_c   1.000
_cell.angle_alpha   90.00
_cell.angle_beta   90.00
_cell.angle_gamma   90.00
#
_symmetry.space_group_name_H-M   'P 1'
#
loop_
_entity.id
_entity.type
_entity.pdbx_description
1 polymer ?
#
loop_
_entity_poly.entity_id
_entity_poly.type
_entity_poly.pdbx_seq_one_letter_code
_entity_poly.pdbx_strand_id
1 'polypeptide(L)'
;MTPVTTVPFHNLLFQNMRSMVDNKMIIVFLIVIILDIFTGYAKSFLAADTMAKTQSTKGLNGLIKHGLVILIILVLYPLMTAMGYESYADIVVAFYILNYSISISENLGQTGIPIPSWLKNRLAKLQKDYDHSDDKGDK
;
A
#
# COMPACT_ATOMS: atom_id res chain seq x y z
N MET A 1 -6.29 44.35 18.48
CA MET A 1 -6.24 42.87 18.45
C MET A 1 -7.31 42.42 17.49
N THR A 2 -6.95 42.01 16.27
CA THR A 2 -7.91 41.45 15.32
C THR A 2 -8.38 40.08 15.84
N PRO A 3 -9.67 39.74 15.74
CA PRO A 3 -10.14 38.43 16.18
C PRO A 3 -9.49 37.36 15.32
N VAL A 4 -8.82 36.39 15.95
CA VAL A 4 -8.40 35.16 15.29
C VAL A 4 -9.68 34.40 14.97
N THR A 5 -10.15 34.53 13.73
CA THR A 5 -11.26 33.72 13.24
C THR A 5 -10.73 32.30 13.03
N THR A 6 -11.02 31.42 13.99
CA THR A 6 -10.70 30.00 13.85
C THR A 6 -11.62 29.40 12.79
N VAL A 7 -11.03 28.92 11.69
CA VAL A 7 -11.79 28.22 10.66
C VAL A 7 -12.39 26.95 11.28
N PRO A 8 -13.70 26.67 11.10
CA PRO A 8 -14.30 25.43 11.60
C PRO A 8 -13.57 24.19 11.09
N PHE A 9 -13.40 23.17 11.94
CA PHE A 9 -12.64 21.96 11.60
C PHE A 9 -13.14 21.26 10.34
N HIS A 10 -14.46 21.21 10.12
CA HIS A 10 -15.02 20.58 8.92
C HIS A 10 -14.59 21.29 7.63
N ASN A 11 -14.41 22.62 7.65
CA ASN A 11 -13.91 23.36 6.49
C ASN A 11 -12.44 23.05 6.22
N LEU A 12 -11.63 22.96 7.28
CA LEU A 12 -10.24 22.55 7.18
C LEU A 12 -10.11 21.12 6.64
N LEU A 13 -10.98 20.21 7.09
CA LEU A 13 -11.04 18.84 6.59
C LEU A 13 -11.39 18.81 5.10
N PHE A 14 -12.44 19.51 4.67
CA PHE A 14 -12.82 19.57 3.25
C PHE A 14 -11.75 20.22 2.37
N GLN A 15 -11.03 21.21 2.89
CA GLN A 15 -9.90 21.82 2.19
C GLN A 15 -8.76 20.80 2.02
N ASN A 16 -8.41 20.07 3.08
CA ASN A 16 -7.37 19.04 3.02
C ASN A 16 -7.76 17.84 2.15
N MET A 17 -9.05 17.49 2.10
CA MET A 17 -9.53 16.47 1.16
C MET A 17 -9.31 16.89 -0.30
N ARG A 18 -9.50 18.18 -0.62
CA ARG A 18 -9.25 18.68 -1.98
C ARG A 18 -7.75 18.72 -2.29
N SER A 19 -6.93 19.23 -1.38
CA SER A 19 -5.48 19.29 -1.60
C SER A 19 -4.83 17.90 -1.70
N MET A 20 -5.41 16.89 -1.03
CA MET A 20 -4.97 15.50 -1.14
C MET A 20 -5.08 14.96 -2.58
N VAL A 21 -6.10 15.36 -3.35
CA VAL A 21 -6.30 14.87 -4.73
C VAL A 21 -5.15 15.28 -5.64
N ASP A 22 -4.60 16.48 -5.43
CA ASP A 22 -3.46 17.01 -6.20
C ASP A 22 -2.10 16.62 -5.57
N ASN A 23 -2.10 15.88 -4.45
CA ASN A 23 -0.89 15.49 -3.76
C ASN A 23 -0.14 14.38 -4.53
N LYS A 24 1.09 14.68 -4.95
CA LYS A 24 1.93 13.77 -5.73
C LYS A 24 2.18 12.43 -5.03
N MET A 25 2.31 12.43 -3.71
CA MET A 25 2.59 11.23 -2.92
C MET A 25 1.39 10.29 -2.92
N ILE A 26 0.17 10.84 -2.80
CA ILE A 26 -1.08 10.08 -2.90
C ILE A 26 -1.26 9.52 -4.31
N ILE A 27 -0.95 10.30 -5.34
CA ILE A 27 -0.98 9.82 -6.74
C ILE A 27 -0.01 8.65 -6.93
N VAL A 28 1.24 8.77 -6.46
CA VAL A 28 2.23 7.68 -6.51
C VAL A 28 1.73 6.45 -5.76
N PHE A 29 1.19 6.62 -4.55
CA PHE A 29 0.60 5.55 -3.76
C PHE A 29 -0.49 4.78 -4.52
N LEU A 30 -1.43 5.48 -5.15
CA LEU A 30 -2.48 4.86 -5.96
C LEU A 30 -1.91 4.11 -7.16
N ILE A 31 -0.95 4.71 -7.87
CA ILE A 31 -0.28 4.07 -9.02
C ILE A 31 0.42 2.78 -8.60
N VAL A 32 1.16 2.79 -7.48
CA VAL A 32 1.89 1.60 -6.99
C VAL A 32 0.91 0.49 -6.62
N ILE A 33 -0.24 0.78 -5.99
CA ILE A 33 -1.25 -0.25 -5.73
C ILE A 33 -1.84 -0.81 -7.02
N ILE A 34 -2.14 0.04 -8.00
CA ILE A 34 -2.64 -0.41 -9.30
C ILE A 34 -1.63 -1.36 -9.97
N LEU A 35 -0.35 -0.99 -9.96
CA LEU A 35 0.72 -1.84 -10.47
C LEU A 35 0.84 -3.16 -9.70
N ASP A 36 0.69 -3.13 -8.37
CA ASP A 36 0.71 -4.34 -7.55
C ASP A 36 -0.43 -5.30 -7.91
N ILE A 37 -1.65 -4.77 -8.07
CA ILE A 37 -2.80 -5.54 -8.54
C ILE A 37 -2.50 -6.17 -9.90
N PHE A 38 -2.01 -5.38 -10.87
CA PHE A 38 -1.68 -5.89 -12.21
C PHE A 38 -0.61 -6.98 -12.18
N THR A 39 0.47 -6.77 -11.43
CA THR A 39 1.56 -7.76 -11.32
C THR A 39 1.11 -9.02 -10.56
N GLY A 40 0.25 -8.89 -9.56
CA GLY A 40 -0.36 -10.01 -8.85
C GLY A 40 -1.24 -10.88 -9.75
N TYR A 41 -2.05 -10.25 -10.62
CA TYR A 41 -2.80 -10.97 -11.64
C TYR A 41 -1.88 -11.63 -12.68
N ALA A 42 -0.88 -10.92 -13.21
CA ALA A 42 0.08 -11.46 -14.18
C ALA A 42 0.80 -12.70 -13.63
N LYS A 43 1.23 -12.66 -12.37
CA LYS A 43 1.77 -13.81 -11.64
C LYS A 43 0.82 -15.00 -11.64
N SER A 44 -0.47 -14.79 -11.38
CA SER A 44 -1.44 -15.88 -11.35
C SER A 44 -1.69 -16.53 -12.73
N PHE A 45 -1.48 -15.79 -13.82
CA PHE A 45 -1.62 -16.31 -15.18
C PHE A 45 -0.37 -17.01 -15.71
N LEU A 46 0.82 -16.53 -15.32
CA LEU A 46 2.10 -17.03 -15.84
C LEU A 46 2.73 -18.11 -14.95
N ALA A 47 2.36 -18.20 -13.67
CA ALA A 47 2.78 -19.29 -12.81
C ALA A 47 2.08 -20.59 -13.24
N ALA A 48 2.88 -21.61 -13.56
CA ALA A 48 2.45 -22.84 -14.23
C ALA A 48 1.47 -23.74 -13.45
N ASP A 49 1.01 -23.36 -12.25
CA ASP A 49 0.50 -24.29 -11.24
C ASP A 49 -0.79 -23.84 -10.49
N THR A 50 -1.64 -23.03 -11.12
CA THR A 50 -2.89 -22.57 -10.46
C THR A 50 -4.16 -23.20 -11.02
N MET A 51 -4.79 -24.08 -10.24
CA MET A 51 -6.17 -24.58 -10.46
C MET A 51 -7.16 -23.40 -10.55
N ALA A 52 -7.88 -23.30 -11.68
CA ALA A 52 -8.71 -22.16 -12.06
C ALA A 52 -9.79 -21.73 -11.04
N LYS A 53 -10.28 -22.63 -10.18
CA LYS A 53 -11.30 -22.30 -9.15
C LYS A 53 -10.75 -21.51 -7.96
N THR A 54 -9.48 -21.70 -7.59
CA THR A 54 -8.87 -21.01 -6.45
C THR A 54 -8.42 -19.59 -6.82
N GLN A 55 -8.27 -19.31 -8.11
CA GLN A 55 -7.77 -18.04 -8.64
C GLN A 55 -8.76 -16.88 -8.48
N SER A 56 -10.07 -17.15 -8.68
CA SER A 56 -11.12 -16.12 -8.52
C SER A 56 -11.28 -15.67 -7.06
N THR A 57 -11.37 -16.61 -6.11
CA THR A 57 -11.49 -16.29 -4.68
C THR A 57 -10.23 -15.60 -4.15
N LYS A 58 -9.04 -16.05 -4.56
CA LYS A 58 -7.77 -15.40 -4.18
C LYS A 58 -7.66 -13.98 -4.77
N GLY A 59 -8.03 -13.81 -6.04
CA GLY A 59 -8.03 -12.50 -6.71
C GLY A 59 -8.97 -11.50 -6.05
N LEU A 60 -10.21 -11.92 -5.73
CA LEU A 60 -11.17 -11.08 -5.01
C LEU A 60 -10.66 -10.68 -3.63
N ASN A 61 -10.08 -11.62 -2.88
CA ASN A 61 -9.55 -11.33 -1.55
C ASN A 61 -8.37 -10.36 -1.61
N GLY A 62 -7.51 -10.46 -2.63
CA GLY A 62 -6.47 -9.47 -2.91
C GLY A 62 -7.06 -8.10 -3.14
N LEU A 63 -8.03 -7.99 -4.06
CA LEU A 63 -8.68 -6.71 -4.39
C LEU A 63 -9.33 -6.05 -3.17
N ILE A 64 -10.00 -6.83 -2.31
CA ILE A 64 -10.58 -6.33 -1.05
C ILE A 64 -9.49 -5.77 -0.14
N LYS A 65 -8.37 -6.47 0.03
CA LYS A 65 -7.25 -5.98 0.87
C LYS A 65 -6.69 -4.67 0.35
N HIS A 66 -6.45 -4.55 -0.97
CA HIS A 66 -5.97 -3.29 -1.57
C HIS A 66 -6.99 -2.15 -1.39
N GLY A 67 -8.28 -2.43 -1.62
CA GLY A 67 -9.35 -1.45 -1.45
C GLY A 67 -9.46 -0.92 -0.02
N LEU A 68 -9.31 -1.80 0.98
CA LEU A 68 -9.32 -1.40 2.39
C LEU A 68 -8.14 -0.47 2.74
N VAL A 69 -6.93 -0.77 2.25
CA VAL A 69 -5.76 0.08 2.49
C VAL A 69 -5.93 1.45 1.82
N ILE A 70 -6.44 1.49 0.58
CA ILE A 70 -6.77 2.75 -0.09
C ILE A 70 -7.77 3.56 0.76
N LEU A 71 -8.86 2.92 1.19
CA LEU A 71 -9.89 3.59 1.99
C LEU A 71 -9.32 4.17 3.29
N ILE A 72 -8.48 3.42 3.99
CA ILE A 72 -7.82 3.88 5.22
C ILE A 72 -6.99 5.13 4.92
N ILE A 73 -6.16 5.12 3.88
CA ILE A 73 -5.29 6.25 3.56
C ILE A 73 -6.08 7.49 3.11
N LEU A 74 -7.12 7.32 2.30
CA LEU A 74 -7.96 8.43 1.85
C LEU A 74 -8.71 9.13 2.98
N VAL A 75 -9.01 8.43 4.06
CA VAL A 75 -9.64 9.01 5.26
C VAL A 75 -8.59 9.58 6.21
N LEU A 76 -7.52 8.82 6.45
CA LEU A 76 -6.50 9.16 7.45
C LEU A 76 -5.68 10.38 7.05
N TYR A 77 -5.26 10.47 5.78
CA TYR A 77 -4.38 11.54 5.30
C TYR A 77 -4.97 12.96 5.48
N PRO A 78 -6.19 13.29 5.01
CA PRO A 78 -6.74 14.63 5.18
C PRO A 78 -7.09 14.92 6.65
N LEU A 79 -7.41 13.90 7.44
CA LEU A 79 -7.65 14.03 8.87
C LEU A 79 -6.37 14.43 9.63
N MET A 80 -5.27 13.70 9.40
CA MET A 80 -3.98 14.01 10.01
C MET A 80 -3.47 15.39 9.59
N THR A 81 -3.63 15.73 8.32
CA THR A 81 -3.25 17.05 7.79
C THR A 81 -4.09 18.17 8.43
N ALA A 82 -5.41 17.97 8.58
CA ALA A 82 -6.28 18.92 9.27
C ALA A 82 -5.94 19.08 10.77
N MET A 83 -5.28 18.09 11.38
CA MET A 83 -4.80 18.16 12.77
C MET A 83 -3.37 18.71 12.89
N GLY A 84 -2.71 19.08 11.78
CA GLY A 84 -1.33 19.58 11.77
C GLY A 84 -0.25 18.49 11.78
N TYR A 85 -0.60 17.25 11.46
CA TYR A 85 0.31 16.10 11.43
C TYR A 85 0.70 15.66 10.01
N GLU A 86 0.81 16.60 9.07
CA GLU A 86 1.10 16.34 7.65
C GLU A 86 2.36 15.47 7.45
N SER A 87 3.47 15.80 8.13
CA SER A 87 4.72 15.03 8.01
C SER A 87 4.56 13.56 8.45
N TYR A 88 3.70 13.29 9.44
CA TYR A 88 3.42 11.92 9.86
C TYR A 88 2.51 11.20 8.87
N ALA A 89 1.56 11.90 8.26
CA ALA A 89 0.71 11.36 7.20
C ALA A 89 1.57 10.94 6.00
N ASP A 90 2.55 11.76 5.60
CA ASP A 90 3.49 11.45 4.53
C ASP A 90 4.33 10.20 4.86
N ILE A 91 4.81 10.04 6.10
CA ILE A 91 5.53 8.84 6.52
C ILE A 91 4.65 7.58 6.39
N VAL A 92 3.38 7.67 6.79
CA VAL A 92 2.43 6.55 6.65
C VAL A 92 2.20 6.20 5.18
N VAL A 93 2.04 7.20 4.30
CA VAL A 93 1.89 6.96 2.86
C VAL A 93 3.18 6.35 2.26
N ALA A 94 4.36 6.86 2.65
CA ALA A 94 5.65 6.31 2.23
C ALA A 94 5.82 4.84 2.62
N PHE A 95 5.42 4.50 3.85
CA PHE A 95 5.44 3.14 4.35
C PHE A 95 4.60 2.22 3.45
N TYR A 96 3.37 2.60 3.09
CA TYR A 96 2.57 1.77 2.19
C TYR A 96 3.11 1.72 0.75
N ILE A 97 3.65 2.82 0.21
CA ILE A 97 4.34 2.81 -1.09
C ILE A 97 5.48 1.77 -1.08
N LEU A 98 6.29 1.74 -0.02
CA LEU A 98 7.38 0.77 0.13
C LEU A 98 6.84 -0.67 0.17
N ASN A 99 5.79 -0.93 0.96
CA ASN A 99 5.18 -2.25 1.07
C ASN A 99 4.65 -2.76 -0.27
N TYR A 100 3.95 -1.92 -1.03
CA TYR A 100 3.45 -2.31 -2.34
C TYR A 100 4.58 -2.45 -3.38
N SER A 101 5.65 -1.66 -3.28
CA SER A 101 6.83 -1.82 -4.13
C SER A 101 7.54 -3.17 -3.89
N ILE A 102 7.57 -3.61 -2.62
CA ILE A 102 8.05 -4.95 -2.24
C ILE A 102 7.14 -6.02 -2.85
N SER A 103 5.82 -5.90 -2.71
CA SER A 103 4.88 -6.88 -3.25
C SER A 103 4.96 -7.01 -4.79
N ILE A 104 5.09 -5.89 -5.51
CA ILE A 104 5.37 -5.87 -6.95
C ILE A 104 6.64 -6.67 -7.27
N SER A 105 7.72 -6.44 -6.51
CA SER A 105 8.99 -7.12 -6.71
C SER A 105 8.86 -8.64 -6.50
N GLU A 106 8.09 -9.08 -5.50
CA GLU A 106 7.81 -10.49 -5.28
C GLU A 106 6.97 -11.10 -6.41
N ASN A 107 5.95 -10.38 -6.88
CA ASN A 107 5.09 -10.82 -7.98
C ASN A 107 5.90 -11.01 -9.28
N LEU A 108 6.73 -10.02 -9.63
CA LEU A 108 7.61 -10.09 -10.79
C LEU A 108 8.62 -11.25 -10.68
N GLY A 109 9.19 -11.49 -9.50
CA GLY A 109 10.20 -12.53 -9.29
C GLY A 109 9.67 -13.95 -9.51
N GLN A 110 8.36 -14.14 -9.35
CA GLN A 110 7.67 -15.42 -9.58
C GLN A 110 7.22 -15.60 -11.03
N THR A 111 7.11 -14.53 -11.82
CA THR A 111 6.79 -14.58 -13.26
C THR A 111 8.00 -14.93 -14.14
N GLY A 112 9.20 -15.07 -13.56
CA GLY A 112 10.43 -15.33 -14.31
C GLY A 112 11.07 -14.08 -14.92
N ILE A 113 10.51 -12.88 -14.67
CA ILE A 113 11.15 -11.61 -15.04
C ILE A 113 12.42 -11.45 -14.20
N PRO A 114 13.60 -11.21 -14.82
CA PRO A 114 14.85 -11.10 -14.10
C PRO A 114 14.84 -9.86 -13.20
N ILE A 115 14.86 -10.09 -11.89
CA ILE A 115 15.02 -9.07 -10.86
C ILE A 115 16.48 -9.08 -10.37
N PRO A 116 17.07 -7.93 -10.02
CA PRO A 116 18.41 -7.88 -9.46
C PRO A 116 18.59 -8.84 -8.27
N SER A 117 19.69 -9.62 -8.30
CA SER A 117 19.97 -10.68 -7.33
C SER A 117 20.08 -10.17 -5.89
N TRP A 118 20.56 -8.94 -5.70
CA TRP A 118 20.61 -8.29 -4.39
C TRP A 118 19.21 -8.10 -3.78
N LEU A 119 18.20 -7.79 -4.61
CA LEU A 119 16.82 -7.58 -4.15
C LEU A 119 16.17 -8.91 -3.80
N LYS A 120 16.34 -9.93 -4.65
CA LYS A 120 15.84 -11.30 -4.39
C LYS A 120 16.35 -11.86 -3.07
N ASN A 121 17.64 -11.67 -2.78
CA ASN A 121 18.25 -12.16 -1.54
C ASN A 121 17.76 -11.41 -0.29
N ARG A 122 17.51 -10.10 -0.40
CA ARG A 122 16.97 -9.29 0.71
C ARG A 122 15.53 -9.66 1.01
N LEU A 123 14.69 -9.80 -0.01
CA LEU A 123 13.29 -10.22 0.14
C LEU A 123 13.18 -11.62 0.76
N ALA A 124 13.96 -12.58 0.24
CA ALA A 124 13.98 -13.94 0.79
C ALA A 124 14.44 -13.98 2.27
N LYS A 125 15.34 -13.08 2.68
CA LYS A 125 15.73 -12.95 4.08
C LYS A 125 14.62 -12.35 4.94
N LEU A 126 13.99 -11.26 4.48
CA LEU A 126 12.88 -10.62 5.18
C LEU A 126 11.73 -11.61 5.42
N GLN A 127 11.34 -12.38 4.39
CA GLN A 127 10.28 -13.36 4.52
C GLN A 127 10.60 -14.46 5.55
N LYS A 128 11.84 -14.96 5.57
CA LYS A 128 12.30 -15.92 6.60
C LYS A 128 12.25 -15.34 8.01
N ASP A 129 12.64 -14.07 8.17
CA ASP A 129 12.63 -13.40 9.47
C ASP A 129 11.17 -13.17 9.95
N TYR A 130 10.24 -12.87 9.02
CA TYR A 130 8.80 -12.79 9.31
C TYR A 130 8.21 -14.14 9.75
N ASP A 131 8.41 -15.22 8.97
CA ASP A 131 7.87 -16.55 9.30
C ASP A 131 8.43 -17.10 10.63
N HIS A 132 9.68 -16.78 10.98
CA HIS A 132 10.27 -17.15 12.28
C HIS A 132 9.73 -16.34 13.48
N SER A 133 9.09 -15.19 13.23
CA SER A 133 8.48 -14.38 14.28
C SER A 133 7.13 -14.95 14.71
N ASP A 134 6.39 -15.55 13.78
CA ASP A 134 5.07 -16.15 14.03
C ASP A 134 5.18 -17.51 14.77
N ASP A 135 6.28 -18.25 14.62
CA ASP A 135 6.52 -19.55 15.29
C ASP A 135 6.92 -19.44 16.78
N LYS A 136 7.21 -18.23 17.27
CA LYS A 136 7.54 -17.99 18.69
C LYS A 136 6.36 -17.50 19.55
N GLY A 137 5.18 -17.35 18.95
CA GLY A 137 3.96 -16.92 19.63
C GLY A 137 3.06 -18.04 20.18
N ASP A 138 3.40 -19.30 19.93
CA ASP A 138 2.54 -20.47 20.26
C ASP A 138 3.19 -21.44 21.26
N LYS A 139 3.73 -20.90 22.36
CA LYS A 139 4.15 -21.68 23.55
C LYS A 139 3.70 -21.04 24.85
#